data_AF-A0A6M3M5U6-F1
#
_entry.id   AF-A0A6M3M5U6-F1
#
_cell.length_a   1.000
_cell.length_b   1.000
_cell.length_c   1.000
_cell.angle_alpha   90.00
_cell.angle_beta   90.00
_cell.angle_gamma   90.00
#
_symmetry.space_group_name_H-M   'P 1'
#
loop_
_entity.id
_entity.type
_entity.pdbx_description
1 polymer ?
#
loop_
_entity_poly.entity_id
_entity_poly.type
_entity_poly.pdbx_seq_one_letter_code
_entity_poly.pdbx_strand_id
1 'polypeptide(L)'
;MVYDHLAKAGFNVKMTEDSISLEYAKILDLCWYGINIAFYQELERICEPLLDYPTIREFIESTPTESEGKVSRTVYYGGFIGGHCVVPAFEKLLALHDVPMIKAALESNIKRERELTMNPENLLGLDSV
;
A
#
# COMPACT_ATOMS: atom_id res chain seq x y z
N MET A 1 19.45 -27.67 2.32
CA MET A 1 18.16 -27.27 2.91
C MET A 1 17.69 -25.95 2.29
N VAL A 2 16.44 -25.50 2.55
CA VAL A 2 15.90 -24.23 2.01
C VAL A 2 16.80 -23.03 2.37
N TYR A 3 17.31 -23.00 3.60
CA TYR A 3 18.28 -22.00 4.05
C TYR A 3 19.49 -21.91 3.11
N ASP A 4 20.17 -23.04 2.87
CA ASP A 4 21.39 -23.06 2.05
C ASP A 4 21.11 -22.61 0.62
N HIS A 5 19.93 -22.95 0.08
CA HIS A 5 19.55 -22.57 -1.27
C HIS A 5 19.38 -21.05 -1.39
N LEU A 6 18.63 -20.44 -0.45
CA LEU A 6 18.40 -19.00 -0.44
C LEU A 6 19.68 -18.21 -0.11
N ALA A 7 20.48 -18.67 0.84
CA ALA A 7 21.74 -18.03 1.19
C ALA A 7 22.75 -18.06 0.03
N LYS A 8 22.87 -19.20 -0.68
CA LYS A 8 23.72 -19.31 -1.87
C LYS A 8 23.23 -18.46 -3.05
N ALA A 9 21.95 -18.15 -3.10
CA ALA A 9 21.38 -17.22 -4.06
C ALA A 9 21.61 -15.74 -3.68
N GLY A 10 22.27 -15.45 -2.55
CA GLY A 10 22.62 -14.10 -2.11
C GLY A 10 21.57 -13.40 -1.25
N PHE A 11 20.50 -14.10 -0.84
CA PHE A 11 19.53 -13.54 0.09
C PHE A 11 20.09 -13.48 1.51
N ASN A 12 19.71 -12.45 2.26
CA ASN A 12 19.91 -12.43 3.71
C ASN A 12 18.81 -13.28 4.36
N VAL A 13 19.17 -14.46 4.87
CA VAL A 13 18.22 -15.45 5.37
C VAL A 13 18.32 -15.58 6.88
N LYS A 14 17.17 -15.57 7.57
CA LYS A 14 17.06 -15.87 9.00
C LYS A 14 16.12 -17.06 9.20
N MET A 15 16.54 -18.02 10.03
CA MET A 15 15.68 -19.12 10.46
C MET A 15 14.80 -18.70 11.64
N THR A 16 13.57 -19.21 11.67
CA THR A 16 12.64 -19.08 12.80
C THR A 16 11.83 -20.37 12.94
N GLU A 17 11.46 -20.68 14.18
CA GLU A 17 10.65 -21.86 14.51
C GLU A 17 9.16 -21.53 14.61
N ASP A 18 8.80 -20.25 14.69
CA ASP A 18 7.42 -19.78 14.75
C ASP A 18 6.85 -19.53 13.35
N SER A 19 6.23 -20.56 12.79
CA SER A 19 5.61 -20.50 11.45
C SER A 19 4.35 -19.62 11.43
N ILE A 20 3.59 -19.56 12.53
CA ILE A 20 2.33 -18.82 12.59
C ILE A 20 2.61 -17.32 12.50
N SER A 21 3.61 -16.83 13.26
CA SER A 21 4.01 -15.43 13.18
C SER A 21 4.52 -15.05 11.77
N LEU A 22 5.16 -15.96 11.04
CA LEU A 22 5.59 -15.69 9.66
C LEU A 22 4.42 -15.58 8.68
N GLU A 23 3.40 -16.42 8.81
CA GLU A 23 2.19 -16.33 7.98
C GLU A 23 1.48 -14.99 8.21
N TYR A 24 1.30 -14.61 9.47
CA TYR A 24 0.72 -13.32 9.84
C TYR A 24 1.60 -12.16 9.38
N ALA A 25 2.93 -12.26 9.51
CA ALA A 25 3.83 -11.20 9.05
C ALA A 25 3.61 -10.88 7.58
N LYS A 26 3.43 -11.91 6.72
CA LYS A 26 3.20 -11.67 5.30
C LYS A 26 1.84 -11.03 5.01
N ILE A 27 0.79 -11.47 5.71
CA ILE A 27 -0.55 -10.91 5.55
C ILE A 27 -0.58 -9.45 6.02
N LEU A 28 -0.04 -9.18 7.20
CA LEU A 28 -0.02 -7.84 7.80
C LEU A 28 0.83 -6.85 7.00
N ASP A 29 1.96 -7.30 6.44
CA ASP A 29 2.79 -6.51 5.52
C ASP A 29 2.00 -6.08 4.27
N LEU A 30 1.26 -7.00 3.65
CA LEU A 30 0.39 -6.68 2.51
C LEU A 30 -0.76 -5.76 2.91
N CYS A 31 -1.32 -5.94 4.11
CA CYS A 31 -2.38 -5.07 4.62
C CYS A 31 -1.87 -3.65 4.84
N TRP A 32 -0.69 -3.49 5.45
CA TRP A 32 -0.04 -2.21 5.63
C TRP A 32 0.19 -1.52 4.29
N TYR A 33 0.74 -2.22 3.31
CA TYR A 33 0.95 -1.69 1.96
C TYR A 33 -0.36 -1.20 1.31
N GLY A 34 -1.41 -2.02 1.37
CA GLY A 34 -2.72 -1.67 0.82
C GLY A 34 -3.38 -0.46 1.49
N ILE A 35 -3.28 -0.37 2.83
CA ILE A 35 -3.82 0.77 3.59
C ILE A 35 -3.13 2.07 3.16
N ASN A 36 -1.82 2.03 2.97
CA ASN A 36 -1.09 3.20 2.52
C ASN A 36 -1.53 3.61 1.10
N ILE A 37 -1.65 2.69 0.14
CA ILE A 37 -2.18 3.02 -1.19
C ILE A 37 -3.58 3.66 -1.09
N ALA A 38 -4.46 3.06 -0.29
CA ALA A 38 -5.82 3.59 -0.10
C ALA A 38 -5.85 4.96 0.58
N PHE A 39 -4.87 5.28 1.43
CA PHE A 39 -4.71 6.63 1.96
C PHE A 39 -4.31 7.62 0.85
N TYR A 40 -3.38 7.25 -0.03
CA TYR A 40 -3.02 8.08 -1.18
C TYR A 40 -4.18 8.23 -2.19
N GLN A 41 -5.05 7.22 -2.32
CA GLN A 41 -6.30 7.35 -3.09
C GLN A 41 -7.18 8.48 -2.56
N GLU A 42 -7.33 8.58 -1.24
CA GLU A 42 -8.09 9.65 -0.60
C GLU A 42 -7.35 10.99 -0.62
N LEU A 43 -6.01 11.02 -0.53
CA LEU A 43 -5.24 12.26 -0.67
C LEU A 43 -5.45 12.91 -2.03
N GLU A 44 -5.41 12.13 -3.11
CA GLU A 44 -5.68 12.63 -4.47
C GLU A 44 -7.10 13.20 -4.55
N ARG A 45 -8.10 12.50 -4.00
CA ARG A 45 -9.48 13.00 -3.94
C ARG A 45 -9.63 14.29 -3.12
N ILE A 46 -8.90 14.43 -2.01
CA ILE A 46 -8.91 15.66 -1.18
C ILE A 46 -8.31 16.84 -1.95
N CYS A 47 -7.29 16.58 -2.77
CA CYS A 47 -6.63 17.62 -3.54
C CYS A 47 -7.48 18.10 -4.72
N GLU A 48 -8.29 17.23 -5.31
CA GLU A 48 -9.13 17.62 -6.43
C GLU A 48 -10.32 18.51 -6.02
N PRO A 49 -10.66 19.54 -6.81
CA PRO A 49 -9.91 20.12 -7.94
C PRO A 49 -9.03 21.31 -7.55
N LEU A 50 -8.89 21.62 -6.25
CA LEU A 50 -8.46 22.95 -5.79
C LEU A 50 -7.02 23.03 -5.29
N LEU A 51 -6.38 21.89 -5.03
CA LEU A 51 -5.05 21.83 -4.42
C LEU A 51 -4.06 21.13 -5.35
N ASP A 52 -2.82 21.62 -5.32
CA ASP A 52 -1.72 21.03 -6.09
C ASP A 52 -1.18 19.78 -5.35
N TYR A 53 -1.67 18.62 -5.76
CA TYR A 53 -1.24 17.33 -5.19
C TYR A 53 0.29 17.09 -5.29
N PRO A 54 0.97 17.40 -6.41
CA PRO A 54 2.43 17.34 -6.50
C PRO A 54 3.15 18.08 -5.36
N THR A 55 2.80 19.34 -5.07
CA THR A 55 3.40 20.10 -3.95
C THR A 55 3.15 19.40 -2.61
N ILE A 56 1.94 18.92 -2.36
CA ILE A 56 1.60 18.22 -1.11
C ILE A 56 2.41 16.92 -0.98
N ARG A 57 2.55 16.16 -2.07
CA ARG A 57 3.34 14.93 -2.13
C ARG A 57 4.81 15.20 -1.87
N GLU A 58 5.38 16.24 -2.48
CA GLU A 58 6.78 16.65 -2.25
C GLU A 58 7.04 16.99 -0.78
N PHE A 59 6.13 17.72 -0.13
CA PHE A 59 6.24 18.03 1.29
C PHE A 59 6.16 16.77 2.18
N ILE A 60 5.31 15.80 1.84
CA ILE A 60 5.27 14.52 2.58
C ILE A 60 6.59 13.75 2.38
N GLU A 61 7.14 13.78 1.16
CA GLU A 61 8.40 13.13 0.79
C GLU A 61 9.62 13.74 1.49
N SER A 62 9.60 15.04 1.82
CA SER A 62 10.70 15.70 2.54
C SER A 62 10.74 15.34 4.03
N THR A 63 9.63 14.86 4.62
CA THR A 63 9.51 14.63 6.07
C THR A 63 10.59 13.70 6.66
N PRO A 64 10.99 12.57 6.04
CA PRO A 64 12.07 11.75 6.56
C PRO A 64 13.39 12.51 6.65
N THR A 65 13.70 13.36 5.67
CA THR A 65 14.91 14.20 5.69
C THR A 65 14.80 15.29 6.76
N GLU A 66 13.68 16.02 6.81
CA GLU A 66 13.45 17.11 7.77
C GLU A 66 13.42 16.63 9.22
N SER A 67 12.95 15.39 9.44
CA SER A 67 12.92 14.77 10.77
C SER A 67 14.24 14.10 11.16
N GLU A 68 15.31 14.23 10.36
CA GLU A 68 16.60 13.53 10.57
C GLU A 68 16.42 12.00 10.68
N GLY A 69 15.48 11.46 9.89
CA GLY A 69 15.14 10.04 9.88
C GLY A 69 14.28 9.58 11.07
N LYS A 70 13.82 10.48 11.95
CA LYS A 70 12.98 10.12 13.10
C LYS A 70 11.57 9.69 12.67
N VAL A 71 11.10 10.17 11.52
CA VAL A 71 9.79 9.83 10.98
C VAL A 71 9.94 9.31 9.56
N SER A 72 9.78 8.00 9.39
CA SER A 72 9.68 7.42 8.05
C SER A 72 8.30 7.70 7.46
N ARG A 73 8.27 8.26 6.25
CA ARG A 73 7.09 8.41 5.40
C ARG A 73 7.45 7.89 4.03
N THR A 74 7.15 6.63 3.78
CA THR A 74 7.26 6.09 2.42
C THR A 74 6.14 6.68 1.58
N VAL A 75 6.50 7.30 0.47
CA VAL A 75 5.52 7.86 -0.46
C VAL A 75 4.98 6.75 -1.35
N TYR A 76 3.65 6.64 -1.41
CA TYR A 76 2.95 5.72 -2.28
C TYR A 76 2.20 6.51 -3.37
N TYR A 77 1.47 5.78 -4.22
CA TYR A 77 0.61 6.31 -5.27
C TYR A 77 -0.83 5.91 -4.99
N GLY A 78 -1.81 6.74 -5.34
CA GLY A 78 -3.23 6.46 -5.11
C GLY A 78 -3.84 5.51 -6.14
N GLY A 79 -3.07 4.66 -6.82
CA GLY A 79 -3.60 3.81 -7.89
C GLY A 79 -4.63 2.78 -7.42
N PHE A 80 -5.39 2.20 -8.35
CA PHE A 80 -6.28 1.06 -8.04
C PHE A 80 -5.49 -0.16 -7.57
N ILE A 81 -5.89 -0.72 -6.43
CA ILE A 81 -5.34 -1.95 -5.86
C ILE A 81 -6.02 -3.13 -6.54
N GLY A 82 -5.37 -3.65 -7.59
CA GLY A 82 -5.77 -4.88 -8.27
C GLY A 82 -4.95 -6.11 -7.86
N GLY A 83 -5.05 -7.17 -8.66
CA GLY A 83 -4.24 -8.38 -8.52
C GLY A 83 -4.66 -9.29 -7.35
N HIS A 84 -3.77 -10.23 -6.99
CA HIS A 84 -4.10 -11.37 -6.12
C HIS A 84 -3.47 -11.32 -4.72
N CYS A 85 -2.76 -10.24 -4.39
CA CYS A 85 -2.00 -10.17 -3.13
C CYS A 85 -2.75 -9.38 -2.06
N VAL A 86 -3.00 -8.09 -2.29
CA VAL A 86 -3.45 -7.16 -1.25
C VAL A 86 -4.90 -7.38 -0.85
N VAL A 87 -5.84 -7.38 -1.80
CA VAL A 87 -7.26 -7.60 -1.50
C VAL A 87 -7.49 -8.96 -0.83
N PRO A 88 -6.91 -10.08 -1.30
CA PRO A 88 -7.04 -11.34 -0.57
C PRO A 88 -6.42 -11.34 0.83
N ALA A 89 -5.36 -10.57 1.08
CA ALA A 89 -4.80 -10.40 2.42
C ALA A 89 -5.79 -9.67 3.35
N PHE A 90 -6.42 -8.59 2.86
CA PHE A 90 -7.49 -7.89 3.57
C PHE A 90 -8.65 -8.81 3.91
N GLU A 91 -9.16 -9.56 2.95
CA GLU A 91 -10.27 -10.50 3.15
C GLU A 91 -9.94 -11.58 4.19
N LYS A 92 -8.74 -12.16 4.12
CA LYS A 92 -8.28 -13.16 5.10
C LYS A 92 -8.25 -12.59 6.51
N LEU A 93 -7.75 -11.36 6.68
CA LEU A 93 -7.70 -10.74 7.99
C LEU A 93 -9.10 -10.36 8.51
N LEU A 94 -9.95 -9.82 7.64
CA LEU A 94 -11.32 -9.44 7.98
C LEU A 94 -12.23 -10.63 8.30
N ALA A 95 -11.93 -11.82 7.77
CA ALA A 95 -12.66 -13.04 8.11
C ALA A 95 -12.48 -13.45 9.59
N LEU A 96 -11.39 -12.99 10.23
CA LEU A 96 -11.03 -13.35 11.61
C LEU A 96 -11.13 -12.18 12.58
N HIS A 97 -10.99 -10.95 12.09
CA HIS A 97 -10.88 -9.75 12.91
C HIS A 97 -11.68 -8.59 12.31
N ASP A 98 -12.33 -7.79 13.17
CA ASP A 98 -12.90 -6.52 12.73
C ASP A 98 -11.82 -5.43 12.71
N VAL A 99 -11.37 -5.05 11.51
CA VAL A 99 -10.30 -4.05 11.31
C VAL A 99 -10.83 -2.86 10.51
N PRO A 100 -11.25 -1.77 11.17
CA PRO A 100 -11.87 -0.61 10.51
C PRO A 100 -11.00 0.01 9.41
N MET A 101 -9.68 0.08 9.61
CA MET A 101 -8.75 0.64 8.63
C MET A 101 -8.74 -0.15 7.32
N ILE A 102 -8.87 -1.48 7.38
CA ILE A 102 -8.93 -2.31 6.17
C ILE A 102 -10.25 -2.13 5.44
N LYS A 103 -11.37 -2.03 6.18
CA LYS A 103 -12.68 -1.74 5.58
C LYS A 103 -12.66 -0.40 4.83
N ALA A 104 -12.14 0.64 5.46
CA ALA A 104 -11.96 1.95 4.84
C ALA A 104 -11.05 1.87 3.59
N ALA A 105 -9.98 1.07 3.65
CA ALA A 105 -9.10 0.88 2.50
C ALA A 105 -9.81 0.19 1.31
N LEU A 106 -10.61 -0.84 1.57
CA LEU A 106 -11.42 -1.50 0.54
C LEU A 106 -12.46 -0.55 -0.07
N GLU A 107 -13.15 0.24 0.77
CA GLU A 107 -14.12 1.24 0.30
C GLU A 107 -13.46 2.30 -0.59
N SER A 108 -12.29 2.80 -0.17
CA SER A 108 -11.48 3.73 -0.94
C SER A 108 -11.10 3.15 -2.31
N ASN A 109 -10.74 1.86 -2.34
CA ASN A 109 -10.34 1.17 -3.57
C ASN A 109 -11.52 0.96 -4.54
N ILE A 110 -12.72 0.67 -4.02
CA ILE A 110 -13.95 0.57 -4.82
C ILE A 110 -14.29 1.93 -5.46
N LYS A 111 -14.12 3.05 -4.74
CA LYS A 111 -14.29 4.38 -5.34
C LYS A 111 -13.28 4.60 -6.46
N ARG A 112 -12.01 4.23 -6.24
CA ARG A 112 -10.95 4.35 -7.25
C ARG A 112 -11.24 3.52 -8.51
N GLU A 113 -11.78 2.31 -8.35
CA GLU A 113 -12.24 1.52 -9.50
C GLU A 113 -13.29 2.28 -10.31
N ARG A 114 -14.29 2.85 -9.64
CA ARG A 114 -15.36 3.62 -10.31
C ARG A 114 -14.82 4.82 -11.07
N GLU A 115 -13.92 5.59 -10.45
CA GLU A 115 -13.24 6.74 -11.07
C GLU A 115 -12.57 6.34 -12.39
N LEU A 116 -11.84 5.22 -12.40
CA LEU A 116 -11.17 4.71 -13.60
C LEU A 116 -12.15 4.20 -14.67
N THR A 117 -13.29 3.63 -14.27
CA THR A 117 -14.33 3.20 -15.24
C THR A 117 -15.11 4.37 -15.85
N MET A 118 -15.24 5.48 -15.12
CA MET A 118 -15.95 6.67 -15.59
C MET A 118 -15.09 7.57 -16.48
N ASN A 119 -13.76 7.45 -16.41
CA ASN A 119 -12.83 8.21 -17.22
C ASN A 119 -11.73 7.29 -17.81
N PRO A 120 -11.99 6.62 -18.95
CA PRO A 120 -11.12 5.56 -19.46
C PRO A 120 -9.70 6.00 -19.82
N GLU A 121 -9.48 7.29 -20.05
CA GLU A 121 -8.16 7.88 -20.33
C GLU A 121 -7.21 7.71 -19.12
N ASN A 122 -7.75 7.64 -17.90
CA ASN A 122 -6.99 7.44 -16.66
C ASN A 122 -6.49 5.99 -16.46
N LEU A 123 -7.04 5.01 -17.21
CA LEU A 123 -6.60 3.60 -17.15
C LEU A 123 -5.18 3.39 -17.70
N LEU A 124 -4.67 4.35 -18.49
CA LEU A 124 -3.36 4.26 -19.13
C LEU A 124 -2.24 4.97 -18.34
N GLY A 125 -2.55 5.61 -17.20
CA GLY A 125 -1.55 6.31 -16.38
C GLY A 125 -0.85 7.46 -17.12
N LEU A 126 -1.50 8.07 -18.12
CA LEU A 126 -0.93 9.11 -18.95
C LEU A 126 -0.99 10.52 -18.34
N ASP A 127 -1.66 10.68 -17.19
CA ASP A 127 -1.77 11.97 -16.49
C ASP A 127 -0.77 12.15 -15.35
N SER A 128 0.21 11.25 -15.21
CA SER A 128 1.34 11.45 -14.29
C SER A 128 2.58 11.92 -15.05
N VAL A 129 2.56 13.18 -15.51
CA VAL A 129 3.75 14.03 -15.75
C VAL A 129 3.46 15.44 -15.25
#